data_AF-A0A959QUC9-F1
#
_entry.id   AF-A0A959QUC9-F1
#
_cell.length_a   1.000
_cell.length_b   1.000
_cell.length_c   1.000
_cell.angle_alpha   90.00
_cell.angle_beta   90.00
_cell.angle_gamma   90.00
#
_symmetry.space_group_name_H-M   'P 1'
#
loop_
_entity.id
_entity.type
_entity.pdbx_description
1 polymer ?
#
loop_
_entity_poly.entity_id
_entity_poly.type
_entity_poly.pdbx_seq_one_letter_code
_entity_poly.pdbx_strand_id
1 'polypeptide(L)'
;MKKIFVVLSFLIPLFVYILTLAPDVYFTDSGELASVATSLGIAHPTGYPLFTLIGYLWSNLLPWSPIFNLNLMAAFATAASSLFLFLSLDLLFTNFNLKTKVVRRVSELNNLLLALFISTGYSFALTTWQQATSVEVYSLQLLIINAFIFTIISAYYSAKKSDIYLILSGFLLGLGFANHLTSFMLIPAGLIIFFNKTKTMNAQSRYKLLLYIVGATLLGVLLYLYLPIRSSQLPLFNWGEVHRSFDKFIYHVTGAQYQVWMFSDSAASKENLKLFFELIPSQITWIGILFLIYGFYVVFRGNKTLFFTLVSTAILCVVYSMNYSIHDIDSYFVTAYVVLFIIVGLAAKQLINYQVNLVYLFAFIPIFNLFVNYETNDLSDDQTVSEYYRLVMQSAEKDAIIVSAQWDFWVSAFWYKNKIEGERKDIILIEKELLRRTWYVNSLERWYPLIQNQCSTEIEHYQEQLEKFESDLPYDARLIQSQFVNAINCMIDQNYGKRPIYLTFDILQTDPDIAKNYVKIPEGFLVRLSKTEDEIRLNYDEFDLSVLNKSTYGKDDKLHEMSRNLAILNLKAGMNYFEYKGDKNNSAIILNKINKLNNPE
;
A
#
# COMPACT_ATOMS: atom_id res chain seq x y z
N MET A 1 8.27 -27.98 -23.69
CA MET A 1 8.77 -27.93 -22.30
C MET A 1 8.70 -26.53 -21.71
N LYS A 2 9.46 -25.53 -22.22
CA LYS A 2 9.43 -24.14 -21.72
C LYS A 2 8.05 -23.53 -21.48
N LYS A 3 7.09 -23.72 -22.40
CA LYS A 3 5.70 -23.24 -22.24
C LYS A 3 5.03 -23.73 -20.94
N ILE A 4 5.32 -24.95 -20.51
CA ILE A 4 4.79 -25.51 -19.25
C ILE A 4 5.36 -24.73 -18.06
N PHE A 5 6.67 -24.51 -18.03
CA PHE A 5 7.33 -23.77 -16.95
C PHE A 5 6.85 -22.31 -16.85
N VAL A 6 6.61 -21.66 -18.00
CA VAL A 6 5.99 -20.32 -18.07
C VAL A 6 4.61 -20.32 -17.39
N VAL A 7 3.77 -21.31 -17.69
CA VAL A 7 2.44 -21.43 -17.06
C VAL A 7 2.57 -21.73 -15.57
N LEU A 8 3.47 -22.64 -15.17
CA LEU A 8 3.68 -23.00 -13.76
C LEU A 8 4.22 -21.83 -12.93
N SER A 9 5.12 -20.99 -13.47
CA SER A 9 5.64 -19.80 -12.77
C SER A 9 4.57 -18.77 -12.44
N PHE A 10 3.41 -18.85 -13.10
CA PHE A 10 2.26 -18.00 -12.85
C PHE A 10 1.21 -18.70 -11.98
N LEU A 11 0.80 -19.93 -12.35
CA LEU A 11 -0.31 -20.62 -11.69
C LEU A 11 0.01 -21.10 -10.27
N ILE A 12 1.27 -21.48 -9.97
CA ILE A 12 1.64 -21.94 -8.62
C ILE A 12 1.50 -20.79 -7.61
N PRO A 13 2.12 -19.60 -7.82
CA PRO A 13 1.89 -18.44 -6.95
C PRO A 13 0.42 -18.02 -6.89
N LEU A 14 -0.25 -17.92 -8.05
CA LEU A 14 -1.64 -17.47 -8.11
C LEU A 14 -2.57 -18.35 -7.26
N PHE A 15 -2.39 -19.66 -7.32
CA PHE A 15 -3.19 -20.60 -6.52
C PHE A 15 -3.01 -20.34 -5.03
N VAL A 16 -1.78 -20.21 -4.55
CA VAL A 16 -1.50 -19.93 -3.13
C VAL A 16 -2.06 -18.57 -2.73
N TYR A 17 -1.85 -17.52 -3.53
CA TYR A 17 -2.36 -16.19 -3.23
C TYR A 17 -3.89 -16.13 -3.14
N ILE A 18 -4.61 -16.87 -3.99
CA ILE A 18 -6.08 -16.97 -3.92
C ILE A 18 -6.53 -17.64 -2.63
N LEU A 19 -5.77 -18.61 -2.12
CA LEU A 19 -6.09 -19.29 -0.86
C LEU A 19 -5.82 -18.43 0.36
N THR A 20 -4.98 -17.40 0.26
CA THR A 20 -4.52 -16.60 1.41
C THR A 20 -4.95 -15.13 1.35
N LEU A 21 -5.69 -14.70 0.32
CA LEU A 21 -6.12 -13.30 0.21
C LEU A 21 -7.23 -12.95 1.20
N ALA A 22 -7.28 -11.69 1.59
CA ALA A 22 -8.28 -11.16 2.51
C ALA A 22 -9.69 -11.29 1.89
N PRO A 23 -10.69 -11.75 2.68
CA PRO A 23 -12.05 -11.94 2.19
C PRO A 23 -12.79 -10.60 1.97
N ASP A 24 -12.34 -9.51 2.59
CA ASP A 24 -12.99 -8.20 2.57
C ASP A 24 -11.93 -7.08 2.72
N VAL A 25 -12.37 -5.86 3.10
CA VAL A 25 -11.52 -4.72 3.42
C VAL A 25 -10.48 -5.05 4.49
N TYR A 26 -9.27 -4.60 4.24
CA TYR A 26 -8.11 -4.78 5.11
C TYR A 26 -7.64 -3.43 5.68
N PHE A 27 -6.51 -3.41 6.35
CA PHE A 27 -5.94 -2.20 6.93
C PHE A 27 -5.55 -1.13 5.89
N THR A 28 -5.15 0.03 6.40
CA THR A 28 -4.60 1.20 5.69
C THR A 28 -5.53 1.72 4.59
N ASP A 29 -5.02 1.83 3.37
CA ASP A 29 -5.68 2.49 2.25
C ASP A 29 -6.61 1.55 1.47
N SER A 30 -6.74 0.28 1.88
CA SER A 30 -7.47 -0.72 1.07
C SER A 30 -8.92 -0.32 0.76
N GLY A 31 -9.63 0.28 1.73
CA GLY A 31 -10.99 0.79 1.54
C GLY A 31 -11.04 2.02 0.65
N GLU A 32 -10.11 2.96 0.81
CA GLU A 32 -9.99 4.16 -0.03
C GLU A 32 -9.64 3.80 -1.49
N LEU A 33 -8.62 2.97 -1.69
CA LEU A 33 -8.21 2.48 -3.02
C LEU A 33 -9.32 1.69 -3.70
N ALA A 34 -10.04 0.83 -2.96
CA ALA A 34 -11.19 0.12 -3.50
C ALA A 34 -12.33 1.07 -3.90
N SER A 35 -12.59 2.09 -3.08
CA SER A 35 -13.60 3.10 -3.34
C SER A 35 -13.28 3.94 -4.57
N VAL A 36 -12.02 4.36 -4.71
CA VAL A 36 -11.52 5.12 -5.86
C VAL A 36 -11.57 4.27 -7.13
N ALA A 37 -11.06 3.04 -7.09
CA ALA A 37 -11.08 2.15 -8.25
C ALA A 37 -12.52 1.87 -8.71
N THR A 38 -13.43 1.57 -7.79
CA THR A 38 -14.83 1.23 -8.11
C THR A 38 -15.62 2.41 -8.69
N SER A 39 -15.33 3.64 -8.24
CA SER A 39 -16.06 4.85 -8.63
C SER A 39 -15.36 5.71 -9.69
N LEU A 40 -14.22 5.25 -10.22
CA LEU A 40 -13.30 6.06 -11.03
C LEU A 40 -13.01 7.39 -10.33
N GLY A 41 -12.60 7.34 -9.07
CA GLY A 41 -12.21 8.51 -8.29
C GLY A 41 -10.79 8.98 -8.61
N ILE A 42 -10.27 9.81 -7.71
CA ILE A 42 -8.85 10.15 -7.62
C ILE A 42 -8.40 9.78 -6.22
N ALA A 43 -7.38 8.93 -6.12
CA ALA A 43 -6.82 8.48 -4.84
C ALA A 43 -5.98 9.55 -4.18
N HIS A 44 -5.60 9.31 -2.94
CA HIS A 44 -4.55 10.06 -2.29
C HIS A 44 -3.28 10.17 -3.18
N PRO A 45 -2.49 11.25 -3.04
CA PRO A 45 -1.26 11.45 -3.82
C PRO A 45 -0.40 10.19 -3.93
N THR A 46 0.06 9.80 -5.11
CA THR A 46 0.11 10.62 -6.33
C THR A 46 -1.06 10.41 -7.29
N GLY A 47 -2.16 9.82 -6.81
CA GLY A 47 -3.44 9.69 -7.51
C GLY A 47 -3.60 8.45 -8.38
N TYR A 48 -2.52 7.68 -8.56
CA TYR A 48 -2.48 6.34 -9.14
C TYR A 48 -3.43 6.09 -10.34
N PRO A 49 -3.34 6.90 -11.43
CA PRO A 49 -4.29 6.82 -12.53
C PRO A 49 -4.31 5.45 -13.24
N LEU A 50 -3.15 4.79 -13.40
CA LEU A 50 -3.11 3.45 -14.01
C LEU A 50 -3.80 2.41 -13.13
N PHE A 51 -3.51 2.43 -11.82
CA PHE A 51 -4.14 1.56 -10.84
C PHE A 51 -5.66 1.74 -10.84
N THR A 52 -6.13 2.99 -10.80
CA THR A 52 -7.56 3.33 -10.78
C THR A 52 -8.29 2.79 -12.01
N LEU A 53 -7.72 2.97 -13.20
CA LEU A 53 -8.34 2.53 -14.45
C LEU A 53 -8.38 0.99 -14.57
N ILE A 54 -7.31 0.31 -14.18
CA ILE A 54 -7.28 -1.17 -14.18
C ILE A 54 -8.21 -1.71 -13.08
N GLY A 55 -8.16 -1.12 -11.89
CA GLY A 55 -9.01 -1.47 -10.76
C GLY A 55 -10.50 -1.31 -11.06
N TYR A 56 -10.91 -0.29 -11.81
CA TYR A 56 -12.29 -0.17 -12.27
C TYR A 56 -12.74 -1.36 -13.12
N LEU A 57 -11.88 -1.85 -14.02
CA LEU A 57 -12.21 -3.02 -14.84
C LEU A 57 -12.30 -4.28 -13.98
N TRP A 58 -11.40 -4.43 -13.00
CA TRP A 58 -11.35 -5.60 -12.12
C TRP A 58 -12.48 -5.62 -11.11
N SER A 59 -12.79 -4.50 -10.46
CA SER A 59 -13.90 -4.39 -9.50
C SER A 59 -15.25 -4.85 -10.09
N ASN A 60 -15.42 -4.75 -11.40
CA ASN A 60 -16.61 -5.17 -12.14
C ASN A 60 -16.46 -6.52 -12.87
N LEU A 61 -15.36 -7.26 -12.67
CA LEU A 61 -15.03 -8.45 -13.46
C LEU A 61 -15.91 -9.66 -13.12
N LEU A 62 -16.19 -9.87 -11.83
CA LEU A 62 -16.94 -11.03 -11.31
C LEU A 62 -18.09 -10.55 -10.42
N PRO A 63 -19.16 -11.34 -10.24
CA PRO A 63 -20.34 -10.93 -9.46
C PRO A 63 -20.12 -10.96 -7.93
N TRP A 64 -18.87 -10.85 -7.49
CA TRP A 64 -18.48 -10.75 -6.07
C TRP A 64 -18.35 -9.29 -5.65
N SER A 65 -18.05 -9.04 -4.37
CA SER A 65 -17.85 -7.66 -3.90
C SER A 65 -16.70 -6.99 -4.69
N PRO A 66 -16.82 -5.68 -5.00
CA PRO A 66 -15.76 -4.94 -5.68
C PRO A 66 -14.38 -5.10 -5.03
N ILE A 67 -14.31 -5.07 -3.70
CA ILE A 67 -13.03 -5.21 -2.99
C ILE A 67 -12.44 -6.61 -3.10
N PHE A 68 -13.24 -7.67 -3.06
CA PHE A 68 -12.74 -9.03 -3.28
C PHE A 68 -12.16 -9.21 -4.69
N ASN A 69 -12.83 -8.64 -5.70
CA ASN A 69 -12.32 -8.61 -7.07
C ASN A 69 -10.99 -7.85 -7.19
N LEU A 70 -10.79 -6.82 -6.38
CA LEU A 70 -9.54 -6.06 -6.32
C LEU A 70 -8.43 -6.80 -5.54
N ASN A 71 -8.76 -7.55 -4.49
CA ASN A 71 -7.81 -8.47 -3.85
C ASN A 71 -7.36 -9.56 -4.84
N LEU A 72 -8.27 -10.06 -5.68
CA LEU A 72 -7.92 -10.96 -6.79
C LEU A 72 -7.04 -10.29 -7.85
N MET A 73 -7.25 -9.01 -8.14
CA MET A 73 -6.38 -8.24 -9.03
C MET A 73 -4.96 -8.18 -8.45
N ALA A 74 -4.82 -7.94 -7.14
CA ALA A 74 -3.53 -7.91 -6.47
C ALA A 74 -2.82 -9.28 -6.55
N ALA A 75 -3.53 -10.38 -6.25
CA ALA A 75 -3.03 -11.74 -6.41
C ALA A 75 -2.58 -12.03 -7.84
N PHE A 76 -3.37 -11.63 -8.84
CA PHE A 76 -3.06 -11.82 -10.25
C PHE A 76 -1.82 -11.02 -10.69
N ALA A 77 -1.75 -9.74 -10.33
CA ALA A 77 -0.64 -8.87 -10.69
C ALA A 77 0.68 -9.36 -10.07
N THR A 78 0.66 -9.73 -8.79
CA THR A 78 1.83 -10.26 -8.10
C THR A 78 2.25 -11.62 -8.66
N ALA A 79 1.32 -12.52 -9.02
CA ALA A 79 1.66 -13.78 -9.71
C ALA A 79 2.24 -13.55 -11.11
N ALA A 80 1.71 -12.57 -11.87
CA ALA A 80 2.23 -12.18 -13.17
C ALA A 80 3.64 -11.59 -13.06
N SER A 81 3.97 -10.90 -11.95
CA SER A 81 5.32 -10.42 -11.68
C SER A 81 6.33 -11.57 -11.58
N SER A 82 5.96 -12.69 -10.96
CA SER A 82 6.78 -13.91 -10.84
C SER A 82 7.06 -14.54 -12.21
N LEU A 83 6.07 -14.55 -13.10
CA LEU A 83 6.26 -14.95 -14.49
C LEU A 83 7.34 -14.10 -15.19
N PHE A 84 7.32 -12.78 -15.03
CA PHE A 84 8.36 -11.93 -15.65
C PHE A 84 9.74 -12.12 -15.02
N LEU A 85 9.81 -12.40 -13.71
CA LEU A 85 11.06 -12.79 -13.06
C LEU A 85 11.58 -14.12 -13.62
N PHE A 86 10.71 -15.13 -13.77
CA PHE A 86 11.04 -16.41 -14.41
C PHE A 86 11.63 -16.20 -15.82
N LEU A 87 10.98 -15.39 -16.65
CA LEU A 87 11.45 -15.08 -18.00
C LEU A 87 12.81 -14.37 -18.00
N SER A 88 13.03 -13.47 -17.03
CA SER A 88 14.31 -12.77 -16.85
C SER A 88 15.43 -13.76 -16.48
N LEU A 89 15.16 -14.66 -15.54
CA LEU A 89 16.09 -15.69 -15.09
C LEU A 89 16.43 -16.69 -16.19
N ASP A 90 15.44 -17.19 -16.93
CA ASP A 90 15.66 -18.08 -18.07
C ASP A 90 16.55 -17.45 -19.15
N LEU A 91 16.29 -16.18 -19.47
CA LEU A 91 17.09 -15.42 -20.43
C LEU A 91 18.53 -15.24 -19.91
N LEU A 92 18.69 -14.90 -18.64
CA LEU A 92 19.98 -14.77 -17.98
C LEU A 92 20.74 -16.11 -17.94
N PHE A 93 20.13 -17.19 -17.52
CA PHE A 93 20.78 -18.50 -17.41
C PHE A 93 21.22 -19.08 -18.75
N THR A 94 20.56 -18.66 -19.83
CA THR A 94 20.92 -19.04 -21.19
C THR A 94 22.12 -18.25 -21.72
N ASN A 95 22.25 -16.97 -21.36
CA ASN A 95 23.21 -16.05 -21.99
C ASN A 95 24.36 -15.58 -21.08
N PHE A 96 24.19 -15.68 -19.76
CA PHE A 96 25.21 -15.31 -18.78
C PHE A 96 26.17 -16.48 -18.59
N ASN A 97 27.47 -16.23 -18.79
CA ASN A 97 28.51 -17.21 -18.53
C ASN A 97 29.69 -16.56 -17.82
N LEU A 98 30.06 -17.09 -16.65
CA LEU A 98 31.33 -16.78 -16.03
C LEU A 98 32.44 -17.56 -16.76
N LYS A 99 33.44 -16.86 -17.31
CA LYS A 99 34.58 -17.49 -17.97
C LYS A 99 35.40 -18.28 -16.94
N THR A 100 35.15 -19.58 -16.83
CA THR A 100 35.84 -20.50 -15.93
C THR A 100 36.39 -21.69 -16.71
N LYS A 101 37.48 -22.30 -16.20
CA LYS A 101 38.20 -23.39 -16.88
C LYS A 101 37.42 -24.71 -16.93
N VAL A 102 36.38 -24.87 -16.10
CA VAL A 102 35.56 -26.09 -15.99
C VAL A 102 34.09 -25.67 -16.02
N VAL A 103 33.39 -25.95 -17.13
CA VAL A 103 31.95 -25.71 -17.26
C VAL A 103 31.32 -26.98 -17.82
N ARG A 104 30.45 -27.64 -17.04
CA ARG A 104 29.58 -28.69 -17.60
C ARG A 104 28.42 -28.01 -18.34
N ARG A 105 28.03 -28.60 -19.47
CA ARG A 105 26.84 -28.13 -20.21
C ARG A 105 25.59 -28.52 -19.43
N VAL A 106 24.99 -27.54 -18.75
CA VAL A 106 23.68 -27.70 -18.09
C VAL A 106 22.59 -27.77 -19.16
N SER A 107 21.65 -28.70 -19.00
CA SER A 107 20.52 -28.86 -19.92
C SER A 107 19.53 -27.70 -19.81
N GLU A 108 18.72 -27.49 -20.85
CA GLU A 108 17.62 -26.50 -20.83
C GLU A 108 16.65 -26.78 -19.68
N LEU A 109 16.29 -28.05 -19.45
CA LEU A 109 15.41 -28.46 -18.35
C LEU A 109 15.94 -27.99 -16.98
N ASN A 110 17.24 -28.12 -16.72
CA ASN A 110 17.82 -27.71 -15.45
C ASN A 110 17.84 -26.19 -15.26
N ASN A 111 18.03 -25.43 -16.36
CA ASN A 111 17.87 -23.98 -16.32
C ASN A 111 16.40 -23.59 -16.03
N LEU A 112 15.44 -24.24 -16.69
CA LEU A 112 14.01 -24.00 -16.49
C LEU A 112 13.56 -24.36 -15.06
N LEU A 113 14.04 -25.47 -14.51
CA LEU A 113 13.78 -25.87 -13.12
C LEU A 113 14.35 -24.84 -12.13
N LEU A 114 15.62 -24.43 -12.33
CA LEU A 114 16.23 -23.43 -11.45
C LEU A 114 15.47 -22.10 -11.52
N ALA A 115 15.11 -21.64 -12.72
CA ALA A 115 14.37 -20.40 -12.89
C ALA A 115 13.01 -20.46 -12.20
N LEU A 116 12.30 -21.59 -12.30
CA LEU A 116 11.03 -21.82 -11.62
C LEU A 116 11.18 -21.82 -10.10
N PHE A 117 12.21 -22.48 -9.56
CA PHE A 117 12.43 -22.51 -8.10
C PHE A 117 12.75 -21.13 -7.54
N ILE A 118 13.60 -20.35 -8.22
CA ILE A 118 13.95 -19.00 -7.76
C ILE A 118 12.77 -18.03 -7.91
N SER A 119 12.01 -18.07 -9.01
CA SER A 119 10.84 -17.19 -9.18
C SER A 119 9.70 -17.54 -8.21
N THR A 120 9.49 -18.84 -7.94
CA THR A 120 8.51 -19.27 -6.93
C THR A 120 8.99 -18.92 -5.52
N GLY A 121 10.29 -18.99 -5.25
CA GLY A 121 10.89 -18.51 -4.00
C GLY A 121 10.65 -17.03 -3.78
N TYR A 122 10.75 -16.23 -4.84
CA TYR A 122 10.37 -14.82 -4.84
C TYR A 122 8.89 -14.62 -4.54
N SER A 123 8.00 -15.42 -5.15
CA SER A 123 6.57 -15.35 -4.85
C SER A 123 6.24 -15.61 -3.38
N PHE A 124 6.90 -16.56 -2.75
CA PHE A 124 6.65 -16.88 -1.35
C PHE A 124 7.53 -16.09 -0.37
N ALA A 125 8.30 -15.10 -0.86
CA ALA A 125 9.03 -14.17 -0.02
C ALA A 125 8.05 -13.26 0.73
N LEU A 126 8.32 -12.98 2.01
CA LEU A 126 7.42 -12.27 2.91
C LEU A 126 6.80 -11.01 2.27
N THR A 127 7.65 -10.07 1.83
CA THR A 127 7.17 -8.76 1.35
C THR A 127 6.52 -8.83 -0.02
N THR A 128 6.88 -9.83 -0.85
CA THR A 128 6.23 -10.03 -2.15
C THR A 128 4.84 -10.64 -1.97
N TRP A 129 4.69 -11.59 -1.06
CA TRP A 129 3.42 -12.23 -0.78
C TRP A 129 2.43 -11.26 -0.13
N GLN A 130 2.87 -10.38 0.78
CA GLN A 130 2.01 -9.35 1.39
C GLN A 130 1.28 -8.50 0.32
N GLN A 131 1.91 -8.22 -0.82
CA GLN A 131 1.28 -7.45 -1.91
C GLN A 131 0.29 -8.26 -2.75
N ALA A 132 0.11 -9.55 -2.49
CA ALA A 132 -0.82 -10.41 -3.20
C ALA A 132 -2.14 -10.64 -2.45
N THR A 133 -2.18 -10.34 -1.14
CA THR A 133 -3.25 -10.77 -0.25
C THR A 133 -4.29 -9.69 0.02
N SER A 134 -3.98 -8.42 -0.24
CA SER A 134 -4.93 -7.31 -0.15
C SER A 134 -4.71 -6.31 -1.29
N VAL A 135 -5.76 -5.57 -1.65
CA VAL A 135 -5.71 -4.50 -2.65
C VAL A 135 -4.76 -3.39 -2.21
N GLU A 136 -3.67 -3.25 -2.97
CA GLU A 136 -2.68 -2.18 -2.82
C GLU A 136 -2.00 -1.88 -4.17
N VAL A 137 -1.46 -0.66 -4.30
CA VAL A 137 -0.80 -0.19 -5.55
C VAL A 137 0.49 -0.94 -5.86
N TYR A 138 1.12 -1.53 -4.85
CA TYR A 138 2.40 -2.25 -4.97
C TYR A 138 2.29 -3.57 -5.75
N SER A 139 1.11 -4.20 -5.76
CA SER A 139 0.84 -5.43 -6.51
C SER A 139 1.06 -5.24 -8.01
N LEU A 140 0.43 -4.20 -8.58
CA LEU A 140 0.60 -3.78 -9.96
C LEU A 140 1.99 -3.20 -10.21
N GLN A 141 2.57 -2.52 -9.21
CA GLN A 141 3.92 -1.98 -9.31
C GLN A 141 4.97 -3.09 -9.48
N LEU A 142 4.85 -4.21 -8.76
CA LEU A 142 5.73 -5.37 -8.87
C LEU A 142 5.68 -5.99 -10.27
N LEU A 143 4.50 -6.07 -10.87
CA LEU A 143 4.33 -6.52 -12.26
C LEU A 143 5.10 -5.60 -13.22
N ILE A 144 4.92 -4.28 -13.08
CA ILE A 144 5.60 -3.29 -13.93
C ILE A 144 7.12 -3.35 -13.76
N ILE A 145 7.62 -3.45 -12.52
CA ILE A 145 9.06 -3.56 -12.20
C ILE A 145 9.66 -4.81 -12.87
N ASN A 146 9.04 -5.99 -12.68
CA ASN A 146 9.56 -7.22 -13.24
C ASN A 146 9.47 -7.26 -14.77
N ALA A 147 8.39 -6.72 -15.36
CA ALA A 147 8.28 -6.55 -16.80
C ALA A 147 9.35 -5.58 -17.34
N PHE A 148 9.62 -4.47 -16.64
CA PHE A 148 10.67 -3.53 -16.98
C PHE A 148 12.05 -4.23 -16.95
N ILE A 149 12.38 -4.92 -15.86
CA ILE A 149 13.64 -5.66 -15.73
C ILE A 149 13.78 -6.69 -16.85
N PHE A 150 12.71 -7.44 -17.17
CA PHE A 150 12.70 -8.38 -18.29
C PHE A 150 13.01 -7.70 -19.63
N THR A 151 12.39 -6.55 -19.92
CA THR A 151 12.66 -5.81 -21.16
C THR A 151 14.07 -5.23 -21.20
N ILE A 152 14.61 -4.75 -20.08
CA ILE A 152 15.99 -4.27 -19.98
C ILE A 152 17.01 -5.40 -20.21
N ILE A 153 16.80 -6.58 -19.62
CA ILE A 153 17.65 -7.75 -19.86
C ILE A 153 17.50 -8.23 -21.32
N SER A 154 16.28 -8.19 -21.86
CA SER A 154 16.02 -8.53 -23.27
C SER A 154 16.70 -7.57 -24.24
N ALA A 155 16.69 -6.27 -23.96
CA ALA A 155 17.46 -5.28 -24.71
C ALA A 155 18.96 -5.60 -24.64
N TYR A 156 19.45 -6.00 -23.46
CA TYR A 156 20.86 -6.34 -23.28
C TYR A 156 21.31 -7.57 -24.08
N TYR A 157 20.50 -8.62 -24.21
CA TYR A 157 20.90 -9.85 -24.90
C TYR A 157 20.42 -9.97 -26.35
N SER A 158 19.42 -9.18 -26.77
CA SER A 158 18.92 -9.22 -28.14
C SER A 158 19.77 -8.40 -29.10
N ALA A 159 20.27 -9.01 -30.18
CA ALA A 159 20.99 -8.30 -31.24
C ALA A 159 20.05 -7.55 -32.20
N LYS A 160 18.90 -8.15 -32.54
CA LYS A 160 17.98 -7.62 -33.57
C LYS A 160 16.83 -6.78 -33.03
N LYS A 161 16.41 -7.02 -31.78
CA LYS A 161 15.23 -6.36 -31.17
C LYS A 161 15.61 -5.45 -29.99
N SER A 162 16.89 -5.14 -29.80
CA SER A 162 17.37 -4.31 -28.68
C SER A 162 16.58 -3.00 -28.57
N ASP A 163 16.46 -2.28 -29.68
CA ASP A 163 15.78 -0.97 -29.72
C ASP A 163 14.31 -1.07 -29.34
N ILE A 164 13.60 -2.11 -29.80
CA ILE A 164 12.21 -2.37 -29.44
C ILE A 164 12.09 -2.59 -27.93
N TYR A 165 12.96 -3.40 -27.35
CA TYR A 165 12.93 -3.65 -25.91
C TYR A 165 13.28 -2.40 -25.09
N LEU A 166 14.18 -1.54 -25.57
CA LEU A 166 14.45 -0.24 -24.93
C LEU A 166 13.23 0.69 -24.99
N ILE A 167 12.55 0.75 -26.14
CA ILE A 167 11.31 1.53 -26.28
C ILE A 167 10.21 1.00 -25.37
N LEU A 168 10.02 -0.33 -25.32
CA LEU A 168 9.07 -0.98 -24.41
C LEU A 168 9.43 -0.71 -22.93
N SER A 169 10.72 -0.71 -22.58
CA SER A 169 11.15 -0.37 -21.22
C SER A 169 10.84 1.09 -20.87
N GLY A 170 10.94 2.01 -21.85
CA GLY A 170 10.49 3.40 -21.68
C GLY A 170 8.99 3.49 -21.41
N PHE A 171 8.18 2.79 -22.21
CA PHE A 171 6.73 2.72 -22.00
C PHE A 171 6.36 2.16 -20.62
N LEU A 172 6.99 1.05 -20.20
CA LEU A 172 6.78 0.45 -18.88
C LEU A 172 7.22 1.38 -17.74
N LEU A 173 8.31 2.14 -17.92
CA LEU A 173 8.72 3.16 -16.96
C LEU A 173 7.66 4.27 -16.83
N GLY A 174 7.07 4.69 -17.94
CA GLY A 174 5.96 5.66 -17.96
C GLY A 174 4.69 5.14 -17.27
N LEU A 175 4.30 3.90 -17.56
CA LEU A 175 3.20 3.21 -16.85
C LEU A 175 3.50 3.05 -15.36
N GLY A 176 4.76 2.76 -15.03
CA GLY A 176 5.24 2.71 -13.66
C GLY A 176 5.01 4.03 -12.95
N PHE A 177 5.39 5.17 -13.54
CA PHE A 177 5.10 6.47 -12.93
C PHE A 177 3.60 6.70 -12.73
N ALA A 178 2.77 6.34 -13.72
CA ALA A 178 1.32 6.43 -13.61
C ALA A 178 0.69 5.47 -12.57
N ASN A 179 1.45 4.52 -12.03
CA ASN A 179 1.02 3.62 -10.96
C ASN A 179 1.63 3.97 -9.60
N HIS A 180 2.94 4.20 -9.53
CA HIS A 180 3.64 4.57 -8.31
C HIS A 180 5.00 5.22 -8.59
N LEU A 181 5.36 6.26 -7.81
CA LEU A 181 6.58 7.04 -8.05
C LEU A 181 7.87 6.24 -7.91
N THR A 182 7.91 5.16 -7.12
CA THR A 182 9.09 4.29 -6.91
C THR A 182 9.68 3.75 -8.21
N SER A 183 8.95 3.81 -9.33
CA SER A 183 9.45 3.60 -10.69
C SER A 183 10.69 4.40 -11.04
N PHE A 184 10.96 5.55 -10.41
CA PHE A 184 12.20 6.31 -10.63
C PHE A 184 13.46 5.46 -10.31
N MET A 185 13.35 4.47 -9.41
CA MET A 185 14.45 3.57 -9.01
C MET A 185 14.96 2.73 -10.20
N LEU A 186 14.17 2.62 -11.27
CA LEU A 186 14.49 1.85 -12.48
C LEU A 186 15.30 2.65 -13.51
N ILE A 187 15.37 3.98 -13.37
CA ILE A 187 16.07 4.87 -14.32
C ILE A 187 17.55 4.48 -14.49
N PRO A 188 18.35 4.22 -13.43
CA PRO A 188 19.75 3.83 -13.60
C PRO A 188 19.94 2.61 -14.50
N ALA A 189 19.08 1.60 -14.35
CA ALA A 189 19.13 0.40 -15.18
C ALA A 189 18.89 0.71 -16.66
N GLY A 190 17.87 1.51 -16.97
CA GLY A 190 17.57 1.98 -18.33
C GLY A 190 18.72 2.76 -18.94
N LEU A 191 19.29 3.71 -18.20
CA LEU A 191 20.41 4.52 -18.67
C LEU A 191 21.65 3.67 -18.95
N ILE A 192 22.10 2.85 -17.99
CA ILE A 192 23.31 2.02 -18.15
C ILE A 192 23.21 1.14 -19.41
N ILE A 193 22.05 0.52 -19.65
CA ILE A 193 21.84 -0.37 -20.78
C ILE A 193 21.72 0.41 -22.10
N PHE A 194 21.04 1.55 -22.10
CA PHE A 194 21.01 2.46 -23.25
C PHE A 194 22.42 2.91 -23.67
N PHE A 195 23.22 3.42 -22.74
CA PHE A 195 24.60 3.88 -23.03
C PHE A 195 25.49 2.71 -23.48
N ASN A 196 25.34 1.53 -22.88
CA ASN A 196 26.09 0.34 -23.29
C ASN A 196 25.78 -0.08 -24.74
N LYS A 197 24.49 -0.06 -25.12
CA LYS A 197 24.03 -0.52 -26.44
C LYS A 197 24.27 0.47 -27.55
N THR A 198 24.18 1.75 -27.25
CA THR A 198 24.35 2.83 -28.23
C THR A 198 25.80 3.26 -28.42
N LYS A 199 26.77 2.65 -27.71
CA LYS A 199 28.18 3.07 -27.72
C LYS A 199 28.85 3.11 -29.10
N THR A 200 28.40 2.27 -30.04
CA THR A 200 28.93 2.20 -31.42
C THR A 200 28.00 2.87 -32.43
N MET A 201 26.86 3.42 -32.01
CA MET A 201 25.94 4.12 -32.89
C MET A 201 26.43 5.52 -33.18
N ASN A 202 26.14 6.05 -34.37
CA ASN A 202 26.33 7.47 -34.65
C ASN A 202 25.34 8.33 -33.83
N ALA A 203 25.68 9.62 -33.66
CA ALA A 203 24.90 10.53 -32.82
C ALA A 203 23.43 10.65 -33.25
N GLN A 204 23.16 10.71 -34.56
CA GLN A 204 21.82 10.85 -35.10
C GLN A 204 20.92 9.65 -34.76
N SER A 205 21.41 8.43 -34.96
CA SER A 205 20.65 7.20 -34.67
C SER A 205 20.39 7.04 -33.18
N ARG A 206 21.41 7.36 -32.37
CA ARG A 206 21.31 7.35 -30.91
C ARG A 206 20.28 8.36 -30.38
N TYR A 207 20.29 9.58 -30.92
CA TYR A 207 19.31 10.60 -30.58
C TYR A 207 17.90 10.19 -31.00
N LYS A 208 17.74 9.62 -32.20
CA LYS A 208 16.46 9.08 -32.69
C LYS A 208 15.91 7.99 -31.77
N LEU A 209 16.75 7.05 -31.33
CA LEU A 209 16.35 6.01 -30.38
C LEU A 209 15.95 6.63 -29.02
N LEU A 210 16.71 7.61 -28.52
CA LEU A 210 16.36 8.32 -27.30
C LEU A 210 14.99 9.00 -27.41
N LEU A 211 14.68 9.65 -28.54
CA LEU A 211 13.37 10.25 -28.78
C LEU A 211 12.24 9.22 -28.76
N TYR A 212 12.45 8.03 -29.32
CA TYR A 212 11.45 6.95 -29.24
C TYR A 212 11.25 6.45 -27.81
N ILE A 213 12.32 6.30 -27.03
CA ILE A 213 12.23 5.90 -25.62
C ILE A 213 11.48 6.98 -24.83
N VAL A 214 11.87 8.24 -24.97
CA VAL A 214 11.21 9.37 -24.28
C VAL A 214 9.75 9.49 -24.70
N GLY A 215 9.44 9.38 -26.00
CA GLY A 215 8.08 9.39 -26.50
C GLY A 215 7.23 8.24 -25.94
N ALA A 216 7.81 7.04 -25.80
CA ALA A 216 7.15 5.90 -25.19
C ALA A 216 6.94 6.10 -23.68
N THR A 217 7.92 6.63 -22.95
CA THR A 217 7.75 7.00 -21.54
C THR A 217 6.66 8.03 -21.36
N LEU A 218 6.65 9.09 -22.19
CA LEU A 218 5.61 10.11 -22.16
C LEU A 218 4.23 9.51 -22.44
N LEU A 219 4.11 8.54 -23.35
CA LEU A 219 2.84 7.85 -23.61
C LEU A 219 2.27 7.16 -22.35
N GLY A 220 3.12 6.57 -21.52
CA GLY A 220 2.69 6.03 -20.22
C GLY A 220 2.33 7.13 -19.22
N VAL A 221 3.15 8.17 -19.12
CA VAL A 221 2.92 9.34 -18.23
C VAL A 221 1.65 10.12 -18.61
N LEU A 222 1.23 10.11 -19.88
CA LEU A 222 -0.01 10.76 -20.33
C LEU A 222 -1.26 10.28 -19.57
N LEU A 223 -1.21 9.11 -18.93
CA LEU A 223 -2.29 8.67 -18.04
C LEU A 223 -2.55 9.63 -16.88
N TYR A 224 -1.57 10.45 -16.47
CA TYR A 224 -1.80 11.51 -15.48
C TYR A 224 -2.80 12.58 -15.93
N LEU A 225 -3.09 12.71 -17.24
CA LEU A 225 -4.17 13.57 -17.73
C LEU A 225 -5.54 13.10 -17.25
N TYR A 226 -5.69 11.84 -16.85
CA TYR A 226 -6.89 11.33 -16.19
C TYR A 226 -7.24 12.19 -14.96
N LEU A 227 -6.25 12.60 -14.16
CA LEU A 227 -6.50 13.30 -12.90
C LEU A 227 -7.22 14.65 -13.09
N PRO A 228 -6.70 15.65 -13.84
CA PRO A 228 -7.42 16.91 -14.03
C PRO A 228 -8.75 16.74 -14.77
N ILE A 229 -8.81 15.83 -15.76
CA ILE A 229 -10.06 15.56 -16.51
C ILE A 229 -11.12 15.02 -15.57
N ARG A 230 -10.80 13.96 -14.81
CA ARG A 230 -11.75 13.33 -13.89
C ARG A 230 -12.08 14.26 -12.74
N SER A 231 -11.09 14.94 -12.16
CA SER A 231 -11.28 15.87 -11.05
C SER A 231 -12.28 16.98 -11.38
N SER A 232 -12.27 17.48 -12.62
CA SER A 232 -13.21 18.52 -13.09
C SER A 232 -14.68 18.06 -13.15
N GLN A 233 -14.91 16.75 -13.16
CA GLN A 233 -16.24 16.16 -13.11
C GLN A 233 -16.73 15.93 -11.68
N LEU A 234 -15.94 16.34 -10.68
CA LEU A 234 -16.26 16.20 -9.25
C LEU A 234 -16.65 14.76 -8.89
N PRO A 235 -15.77 13.76 -9.12
CA PRO A 235 -16.01 12.37 -8.71
C PRO A 235 -16.31 12.30 -7.22
N LEU A 236 -16.96 11.21 -6.82
CA LEU A 236 -17.30 10.96 -5.42
C LEU A 236 -16.07 11.13 -4.51
N PHE A 237 -14.94 10.52 -4.88
CA PHE A 237 -13.64 10.71 -4.22
C PHE A 237 -12.74 11.53 -5.14
N ASN A 238 -12.35 12.74 -4.71
CA ASN A 238 -11.63 13.72 -5.50
C ASN A 238 -10.45 14.33 -4.73
N TRP A 239 -9.50 13.49 -4.32
CA TRP A 239 -8.34 13.94 -3.55
C TRP A 239 -7.58 15.06 -4.25
N GLY A 240 -7.23 16.10 -3.49
CA GLY A 240 -6.51 17.28 -3.97
C GLY A 240 -7.32 18.27 -4.81
N GLU A 241 -8.44 17.86 -5.40
CA GLU A 241 -9.19 18.65 -6.39
C GLU A 241 -8.26 19.28 -7.45
N VAL A 242 -7.46 18.42 -8.09
CA VAL A 242 -6.36 18.83 -8.96
C VAL A 242 -6.78 19.66 -10.18
N HIS A 243 -8.07 19.68 -10.53
CA HIS A 243 -8.59 20.54 -11.59
C HIS A 243 -8.59 22.04 -11.25
N ARG A 244 -8.45 22.42 -9.97
CA ARG A 244 -8.54 23.81 -9.52
C ARG A 244 -7.41 24.69 -10.06
N SER A 245 -6.19 24.14 -10.18
CA SER A 245 -5.06 24.84 -10.78
C SER A 245 -3.94 23.86 -11.17
N PHE A 246 -3.03 24.34 -12.02
CA PHE A 246 -1.84 23.57 -12.37
C PHE A 246 -0.95 23.28 -11.14
N ASP A 247 -0.84 24.22 -10.21
CA ASP A 247 -0.05 24.03 -8.99
C ASP A 247 -0.62 22.93 -8.08
N LYS A 248 -1.95 22.86 -7.93
CA LYS A 248 -2.60 21.76 -7.18
C LYS A 248 -2.40 20.41 -7.87
N PHE A 249 -2.44 20.38 -9.21
CA PHE A 249 -2.08 19.18 -9.97
C PHE A 249 -0.64 18.75 -9.72
N ILE A 250 0.33 19.66 -9.82
CA ILE A 250 1.75 19.37 -9.56
C ILE A 250 1.98 18.92 -8.12
N TYR A 251 1.39 19.61 -7.14
CA TYR A 251 1.45 19.25 -5.72
C TYR A 251 0.99 17.79 -5.49
N HIS A 252 -0.11 17.39 -6.13
CA HIS A 252 -0.65 16.06 -6.02
C HIS A 252 0.23 14.99 -6.71
N VAL A 253 0.61 15.19 -7.98
CA VAL A 253 1.35 14.16 -8.74
C VAL A 253 2.81 13.98 -8.27
N THR A 254 3.37 14.99 -7.61
CA THR A 254 4.72 14.91 -7.01
C THR A 254 4.71 14.31 -5.59
N GLY A 255 3.52 14.08 -5.01
CA GLY A 255 3.40 13.64 -3.62
C GLY A 255 3.95 14.66 -2.63
N ALA A 256 3.84 15.96 -2.95
CA ALA A 256 4.47 17.04 -2.18
C ALA A 256 4.12 16.98 -0.69
N GLN A 257 2.88 16.61 -0.35
CA GLN A 257 2.44 16.47 1.04
C GLN A 257 3.25 15.46 1.87
N TYR A 258 3.87 14.47 1.25
CA TYR A 258 4.61 13.41 1.95
C TYR A 258 6.11 13.68 2.04
N GLN A 259 6.61 14.70 1.32
CA GLN A 259 8.04 15.03 1.31
C GLN A 259 8.55 15.49 2.68
N VAL A 260 7.67 15.93 3.58
CA VAL A 260 8.01 16.27 4.97
C VAL A 260 8.56 15.09 5.77
N TRP A 261 8.23 13.86 5.39
CA TRP A 261 8.73 12.63 6.03
C TRP A 261 9.96 12.06 5.33
N MET A 262 10.40 12.69 4.23
CA MET A 262 11.57 12.27 3.47
C MET A 262 12.82 13.00 3.97
N PHE A 263 13.89 12.24 4.25
CA PHE A 263 15.19 12.73 4.71
C PHE A 263 15.11 13.62 5.97
N SER A 264 14.04 13.50 6.76
CA SER A 264 13.77 14.38 7.91
C SER A 264 14.23 13.81 9.26
N ASP A 265 14.29 12.48 9.41
CA ASP A 265 14.73 11.82 10.63
C ASP A 265 15.86 10.80 10.41
N SER A 266 17.02 11.08 10.99
CA SER A 266 18.18 10.19 10.95
C SER A 266 18.03 8.92 11.81
N ALA A 267 17.16 8.94 12.83
CA ALA A 267 16.86 7.77 13.65
C ALA A 267 15.99 6.79 12.87
N ALA A 268 14.87 7.25 12.30
CA ALA A 268 14.06 6.48 11.36
C ALA A 268 14.91 5.91 10.21
N SER A 269 15.84 6.70 9.66
CA SER A 269 16.73 6.22 8.59
C SER A 269 17.59 5.01 8.99
N LYS A 270 18.11 5.01 10.22
CA LYS A 270 18.86 3.85 10.75
C LYS A 270 17.95 2.66 11.03
N GLU A 271 16.75 2.90 11.57
CA GLU A 271 15.77 1.86 11.86
C GLU A 271 15.29 1.18 10.58
N ASN A 272 14.93 1.95 9.55
CA ASN A 272 14.51 1.43 8.25
C ASN A 272 15.63 0.65 7.55
N LEU A 273 16.88 1.12 7.65
CA LEU A 273 18.03 0.36 7.12
C LEU A 273 18.23 -0.95 7.88
N LYS A 274 18.07 -0.94 9.21
CA LYS A 274 18.14 -2.14 10.04
C LYS A 274 17.03 -3.12 9.64
N LEU A 275 15.80 -2.63 9.50
CA LEU A 275 14.64 -3.41 9.06
C LEU A 275 14.89 -4.08 7.70
N PHE A 276 15.44 -3.35 6.72
CA PHE A 276 15.81 -3.94 5.43
C PHE A 276 16.70 -5.18 5.59
N PHE A 277 17.74 -5.13 6.43
CA PHE A 277 18.61 -6.28 6.68
C PHE A 277 17.94 -7.38 7.51
N GLU A 278 17.09 -7.03 8.48
CA GLU A 278 16.31 -7.99 9.28
C GLU A 278 15.30 -8.77 8.43
N LEU A 279 14.79 -8.17 7.36
CA LEU A 279 13.86 -8.82 6.43
C LEU A 279 14.55 -9.72 5.41
N ILE A 280 15.85 -9.57 5.12
CA ILE A 280 16.54 -10.39 4.09
C ILE A 280 16.32 -11.90 4.27
N PRO A 281 16.42 -12.49 5.49
CA PRO A 281 16.16 -13.91 5.69
C PRO A 281 14.74 -14.35 5.33
N SER A 282 13.70 -13.53 5.56
CA SER A 282 12.32 -13.84 5.17
C SER A 282 12.07 -13.64 3.67
N GLN A 283 12.99 -12.95 2.97
CA GLN A 283 12.99 -12.88 1.52
C GLN A 283 13.71 -14.08 0.89
N ILE A 284 15.02 -14.24 1.14
CA ILE A 284 15.88 -15.17 0.38
C ILE A 284 16.35 -16.38 1.18
N THR A 285 15.92 -16.56 2.44
CA THR A 285 16.45 -17.52 3.42
C THR A 285 17.85 -17.18 3.95
N TRP A 286 18.21 -17.70 5.13
CA TRP A 286 19.57 -17.59 5.68
C TRP A 286 20.64 -18.16 4.74
N ILE A 287 20.34 -19.28 4.07
CA ILE A 287 21.25 -19.91 3.10
C ILE A 287 21.38 -19.03 1.85
N GLY A 288 20.30 -18.34 1.45
CA GLY A 288 20.31 -17.38 0.34
C GLY A 288 21.30 -16.25 0.52
N ILE A 289 21.63 -15.84 1.75
CA ILE A 289 22.65 -14.82 2.02
C ILE A 289 24.03 -15.26 1.52
N LEU A 290 24.39 -16.54 1.72
CA LEU A 290 25.65 -17.09 1.20
C LEU A 290 25.67 -17.04 -0.34
N PHE A 291 24.55 -17.38 -0.97
CA PHE A 291 24.41 -17.28 -2.43
C PHE A 291 24.40 -15.84 -2.92
N LEU A 292 23.86 -14.90 -2.15
CA LEU A 292 23.87 -13.48 -2.48
C LEU A 292 25.30 -12.93 -2.51
N ILE A 293 26.10 -13.21 -1.47
CA ILE A 293 27.52 -12.82 -1.39
C ILE A 293 28.30 -13.40 -2.58
N TYR A 294 28.15 -14.70 -2.84
CA TYR A 294 28.78 -15.34 -3.99
C TYR A 294 28.26 -14.77 -5.33
N GLY A 295 26.98 -14.44 -5.39
CA GLY A 295 26.32 -13.87 -6.56
C GLY A 295 26.90 -12.52 -6.94
N PHE A 296 27.15 -11.63 -5.99
CA PHE A 296 27.85 -10.37 -6.27
C PHE A 296 29.20 -10.61 -6.96
N TYR A 297 29.99 -11.57 -6.47
CA TYR A 297 31.24 -11.97 -7.12
C TYR A 297 31.01 -12.51 -8.54
N VAL A 298 30.08 -13.45 -8.70
CA VAL A 298 29.76 -14.08 -10.00
C VAL A 298 29.35 -13.02 -11.02
N VAL A 299 28.40 -12.14 -10.69
CA VAL A 299 27.91 -11.11 -11.60
C VAL A 299 29.00 -10.09 -11.92
N PHE A 300 29.74 -9.62 -10.92
CA PHE A 300 30.83 -8.65 -11.13
C PHE A 300 31.92 -9.18 -12.07
N ARG A 301 32.30 -10.45 -11.91
CA ARG A 301 33.34 -11.10 -12.71
C ARG A 301 32.84 -11.54 -14.08
N GLY A 302 31.56 -11.90 -14.21
CA GLY A 302 30.98 -12.35 -15.46
C GLY A 302 30.56 -11.20 -16.38
N ASN A 303 29.91 -10.17 -15.83
CA ASN A 303 29.39 -9.05 -16.60
C ASN A 303 29.25 -7.77 -15.76
N LYS A 304 30.23 -6.87 -15.89
CA LYS A 304 30.25 -5.58 -15.17
C LYS A 304 29.04 -4.68 -15.50
N THR A 305 28.58 -4.67 -16.75
CA THR A 305 27.41 -3.85 -17.12
C THR A 305 26.17 -4.34 -16.38
N LEU A 306 25.91 -5.65 -16.41
CA LEU A 306 24.80 -6.24 -15.67
C LEU A 306 24.94 -6.01 -14.16
N PHE A 307 26.15 -6.15 -13.61
CA PHE A 307 26.42 -5.89 -12.20
C PHE A 307 26.03 -4.46 -11.80
N PHE A 308 26.55 -3.44 -12.51
CA PHE A 308 26.24 -2.05 -12.18
C PHE A 308 24.78 -1.70 -12.43
N THR A 309 24.15 -2.29 -13.46
CA THR A 309 22.70 -2.18 -13.69
C THR A 309 21.90 -2.65 -12.47
N LEU A 310 22.14 -3.89 -12.00
CA LEU A 310 21.42 -4.46 -10.86
C LEU A 310 21.72 -3.72 -9.55
N VAL A 311 23.00 -3.51 -9.25
CA VAL A 311 23.44 -2.92 -7.97
C VAL A 311 23.01 -1.46 -7.84
N SER A 312 23.07 -0.65 -8.91
CA SER A 312 22.63 0.74 -8.83
C SER A 312 21.13 0.86 -8.58
N THR A 313 20.31 0.00 -9.19
CA THR A 313 18.87 -0.06 -8.91
C THR A 313 18.57 -0.47 -7.48
N ALA A 314 19.25 -1.50 -6.96
CA ALA A 314 19.06 -1.93 -5.56
C ALA A 314 19.52 -0.85 -4.56
N ILE A 315 20.69 -0.23 -4.77
CA ILE A 315 21.20 0.85 -3.89
C ILE A 315 20.26 2.04 -3.91
N LEU A 316 19.79 2.48 -5.09
CA LEU A 316 18.87 3.62 -5.18
C LEU A 316 17.55 3.34 -4.45
N CYS A 317 17.03 2.11 -4.58
CA CYS A 317 15.85 1.67 -3.84
C CYS A 317 16.09 1.72 -2.32
N VAL A 318 17.18 1.14 -1.82
CA VAL A 318 17.48 1.13 -0.38
C VAL A 318 17.71 2.53 0.16
N VAL A 319 18.50 3.37 -0.53
CA VAL A 319 18.80 4.74 -0.09
C VAL A 319 17.54 5.61 -0.06
N TYR A 320 16.64 5.47 -1.03
CA TYR A 320 15.38 6.20 -1.01
C TYR A 320 14.48 5.73 0.14
N SER A 321 14.27 4.41 0.23
CA SER A 321 13.29 3.82 1.16
C SER A 321 13.76 3.97 2.61
N MET A 322 15.06 3.83 2.90
CA MET A 322 15.56 4.06 4.26
C MET A 322 15.27 5.49 4.73
N ASN A 323 15.26 6.48 3.84
CA ASN A 323 15.03 7.87 4.20
C ASN A 323 13.56 8.31 4.15
N TYR A 324 12.60 7.38 4.19
CA TYR A 324 11.18 7.71 4.25
C TYR A 324 10.54 7.21 5.56
N SER A 325 10.07 8.14 6.38
CA SER A 325 9.62 7.85 7.77
C SER A 325 8.12 7.52 7.82
N ILE A 326 7.75 6.35 7.31
CA ILE A 326 6.38 5.81 7.32
C ILE A 326 6.34 4.42 7.99
N HIS A 327 5.15 3.96 8.38
CA HIS A 327 4.99 2.72 9.14
C HIS A 327 5.10 1.43 8.29
N ASP A 328 4.70 1.48 7.03
CA ASP A 328 4.62 0.39 6.03
C ASP A 328 5.81 0.40 5.04
N ILE A 329 7.01 0.74 5.55
CA ILE A 329 8.18 0.99 4.70
C ILE A 329 8.72 -0.26 3.98
N ASP A 330 8.37 -1.45 4.44
CA ASP A 330 8.82 -2.73 3.87
C ASP A 330 8.45 -2.86 2.38
N SER A 331 7.25 -2.42 2.00
CA SER A 331 6.74 -2.40 0.62
C SER A 331 7.60 -1.55 -0.33
N TYR A 332 8.34 -0.55 0.18
CA TYR A 332 9.24 0.26 -0.64
C TYR A 332 10.56 -0.46 -1.01
N PHE A 333 10.96 -1.49 -0.26
CA PHE A 333 12.18 -2.27 -0.53
C PHE A 333 12.02 -3.35 -1.61
N VAL A 334 10.81 -3.59 -2.12
CA VAL A 334 10.50 -4.69 -3.06
C VAL A 334 11.38 -4.69 -4.31
N THR A 335 11.73 -3.51 -4.85
CA THR A 335 12.61 -3.41 -6.03
C THR A 335 14.01 -3.98 -5.73
N ALA A 336 14.55 -3.70 -4.53
CA ALA A 336 15.82 -4.25 -4.11
C ALA A 336 15.73 -5.78 -3.94
N TYR A 337 14.66 -6.29 -3.35
CA TYR A 337 14.47 -7.74 -3.19
C TYR A 337 14.39 -8.49 -4.52
N VAL A 338 13.69 -7.96 -5.53
CA VAL A 338 13.71 -8.52 -6.90
C VAL A 338 15.13 -8.64 -7.43
N VAL A 339 15.97 -7.62 -7.25
CA VAL A 339 17.38 -7.67 -7.63
C VAL A 339 18.16 -8.74 -6.85
N LEU A 340 17.92 -8.89 -5.54
CA LEU A 340 18.57 -9.93 -4.75
C LEU A 340 18.27 -11.33 -5.30
N PHE A 341 17.01 -11.62 -5.65
CA PHE A 341 16.63 -12.89 -6.25
C PHE A 341 17.33 -13.17 -7.60
N ILE A 342 17.53 -12.14 -8.44
CA ILE A 342 18.29 -12.27 -9.68
C ILE A 342 19.75 -12.63 -9.40
N ILE A 343 20.38 -11.98 -8.42
CA ILE A 343 21.77 -12.23 -8.03
C ILE A 343 21.95 -13.62 -7.43
N VAL A 344 21.04 -14.03 -6.53
CA VAL A 344 20.99 -15.38 -5.95
C VAL A 344 20.79 -16.43 -7.05
N GLY A 345 19.89 -16.18 -8.01
CA GLY A 345 19.67 -17.06 -9.16
C GLY A 345 20.92 -17.24 -10.02
N LEU A 346 21.67 -16.17 -10.28
CA LEU A 346 22.93 -16.24 -11.04
C LEU A 346 24.04 -16.99 -10.29
N ALA A 347 24.12 -16.85 -8.96
CA ALA A 347 24.99 -17.67 -8.12
C ALA A 347 24.61 -19.15 -8.20
N ALA A 348 23.33 -19.46 -8.01
CA ALA A 348 22.81 -20.82 -8.11
C ALA A 348 23.10 -21.45 -9.48
N LYS A 349 22.91 -20.67 -10.55
CA LYS A 349 23.24 -21.06 -11.92
C LYS A 349 24.72 -21.41 -12.07
N GLN A 350 25.61 -20.61 -11.48
CA GLN A 350 27.04 -20.88 -11.50
C GLN A 350 27.40 -22.17 -10.74
N LEU A 351 26.73 -22.49 -9.64
CA LEU A 351 26.96 -23.72 -8.89
C LEU A 351 26.53 -24.97 -9.66
N ILE A 352 25.36 -24.95 -10.31
CA ILE A 352 24.89 -26.10 -11.10
C ILE A 352 25.74 -26.35 -12.35
N ASN A 353 26.49 -25.34 -12.83
CA ASN A 353 27.49 -25.53 -13.90
C ASN A 353 28.67 -26.41 -13.46
N TYR A 354 28.97 -26.47 -12.15
CA TYR A 354 29.96 -27.39 -11.60
C TYR A 354 29.35 -28.76 -11.27
N GLN A 355 28.19 -28.76 -10.59
CA GLN A 355 27.50 -29.99 -10.18
C GLN A 355 26.00 -29.89 -10.45
N VAL A 356 25.57 -30.46 -11.57
CA VAL A 356 24.20 -30.31 -12.10
C VAL A 356 23.11 -30.79 -11.14
N ASN A 357 23.38 -31.84 -10.35
CA ASN A 357 22.41 -32.40 -9.39
C ASN A 357 22.05 -31.43 -8.26
N LEU A 358 22.83 -30.36 -8.05
CA LEU A 358 22.48 -29.31 -7.08
C LEU A 358 21.19 -28.57 -7.45
N VAL A 359 20.74 -28.64 -8.71
CA VAL A 359 19.48 -27.99 -9.15
C VAL A 359 18.28 -28.36 -8.27
N TYR A 360 18.21 -29.63 -7.84
CA TYR A 360 17.09 -30.12 -7.03
C TYR A 360 17.11 -29.58 -5.59
N LEU A 361 18.28 -29.19 -5.07
CA LEU A 361 18.37 -28.57 -3.75
C LEU A 361 17.74 -27.17 -3.72
N PHE A 362 17.71 -26.47 -4.85
CA PHE A 362 17.09 -25.15 -4.93
C PHE A 362 15.56 -25.19 -4.84
N ALA A 363 14.92 -26.36 -4.97
CA ALA A 363 13.50 -26.54 -4.65
C ALA A 363 13.20 -26.26 -3.18
N PHE A 364 14.21 -26.33 -2.30
CA PHE A 364 14.06 -25.97 -0.89
C PHE A 364 13.70 -24.48 -0.68
N ILE A 365 14.16 -23.57 -1.54
CA ILE A 365 13.91 -22.13 -1.40
C ILE A 365 12.40 -21.82 -1.39
N PRO A 366 11.62 -22.18 -2.43
CA PRO A 366 10.17 -21.93 -2.41
C PRO A 366 9.46 -22.71 -1.30
N ILE A 367 9.86 -23.95 -0.99
CA ILE A 367 9.21 -24.74 0.07
C ILE A 367 9.42 -24.09 1.44
N PHE A 368 10.65 -23.64 1.73
CA PHE A 368 10.99 -22.98 2.99
C PHE A 368 10.28 -21.64 3.11
N ASN A 369 10.34 -20.80 2.07
CA ASN A 369 9.66 -19.51 2.05
C ASN A 369 8.15 -19.67 2.20
N LEU A 370 7.55 -20.66 1.53
CA LEU A 370 6.14 -21.00 1.71
C LEU A 370 5.86 -21.30 3.17
N PHE A 371 6.59 -22.23 3.80
CA PHE A 371 6.33 -22.65 5.17
C PHE A 371 6.56 -21.55 6.21
N VAL A 372 7.67 -20.80 6.10
CA VAL A 372 8.05 -19.79 7.10
C VAL A 372 7.18 -18.54 7.03
N ASN A 373 6.75 -18.16 5.83
CA ASN A 373 5.97 -16.94 5.63
C ASN A 373 4.47 -17.21 5.52
N TYR A 374 4.00 -18.47 5.57
CA TYR A 374 2.59 -18.84 5.39
C TYR A 374 1.69 -18.13 6.40
N GLU A 375 1.93 -18.34 7.70
CA GLU A 375 1.09 -17.82 8.78
C GLU A 375 0.96 -16.30 8.71
N THR A 376 2.08 -15.59 8.49
CA THR A 376 2.12 -14.14 8.38
C THR A 376 1.41 -13.59 7.14
N ASN A 377 1.26 -14.37 6.07
CA ASN A 377 0.62 -13.93 4.83
C ASN A 377 -0.77 -14.51 4.61
N ASP A 378 -1.24 -15.40 5.48
CA ASP A 378 -2.58 -15.97 5.35
C ASP A 378 -3.62 -15.02 5.93
N LEU A 379 -4.24 -14.24 5.04
CA LEU A 379 -5.34 -13.33 5.38
C LEU A 379 -6.71 -13.94 5.10
N SER A 380 -6.81 -15.23 4.76
CA SER A 380 -8.06 -15.86 4.32
C SER A 380 -9.20 -15.81 5.34
N ASP A 381 -8.84 -15.81 6.63
CA ASP A 381 -9.76 -15.69 7.76
C ASP A 381 -9.69 -14.31 8.45
N ASP A 382 -8.93 -13.35 7.91
CA ASP A 382 -8.82 -12.01 8.53
C ASP A 382 -10.07 -11.18 8.27
N GLN A 383 -10.78 -10.86 9.35
CA GLN A 383 -11.97 -10.02 9.35
C GLN A 383 -11.83 -8.82 10.28
N THR A 384 -10.61 -8.50 10.73
CA THR A 384 -10.36 -7.55 11.82
C THR A 384 -10.96 -6.17 11.53
N VAL A 385 -10.67 -5.61 10.35
CA VAL A 385 -11.14 -4.28 9.97
C VAL A 385 -12.65 -4.26 9.73
N SER A 386 -13.20 -5.30 9.09
CA SER A 386 -14.64 -5.43 8.85
C SER A 386 -15.43 -5.55 10.15
N GLU A 387 -14.93 -6.34 11.10
CA GLU A 387 -15.55 -6.48 12.41
C GLU A 387 -15.39 -5.22 13.27
N TYR A 388 -14.22 -4.56 13.24
CA TYR A 388 -14.06 -3.28 13.92
C TYR A 388 -15.01 -2.22 13.37
N TYR A 389 -15.17 -2.14 12.04
CA TYR A 389 -16.20 -1.32 11.40
C TYR A 389 -17.60 -1.65 11.94
N ARG A 390 -17.98 -2.93 12.00
CA ARG A 390 -19.27 -3.37 12.53
C ARG A 390 -19.47 -2.95 14.00
N LEU A 391 -18.47 -3.12 14.85
CA LEU A 391 -18.51 -2.75 16.28
C LEU A 391 -18.73 -1.24 16.47
N VAL A 392 -18.03 -0.41 15.68
CA VAL A 392 -18.23 1.04 15.70
C VAL A 392 -19.62 1.41 15.18
N MET A 393 -20.09 0.77 14.10
CA MET A 393 -21.44 1.02 13.56
C MET A 393 -22.55 0.58 14.51
N GLN A 394 -22.38 -0.52 15.25
CA GLN A 394 -23.33 -0.95 16.28
C GLN A 394 -23.43 0.06 17.43
N SER A 395 -22.36 0.82 17.70
CA SER A 395 -22.34 1.85 18.73
C SER A 395 -23.05 3.14 18.31
N ALA A 396 -23.19 3.36 16.99
CA ALA A 396 -23.72 4.61 16.44
C ALA A 396 -25.24 4.56 16.23
N GLU A 397 -25.97 5.46 16.90
CA GLU A 397 -27.39 5.69 16.65
C GLU A 397 -27.68 6.10 15.20
N LYS A 398 -28.96 6.00 14.80
CA LYS A 398 -29.43 6.40 13.46
C LYS A 398 -29.19 7.89 13.21
N ASP A 399 -28.80 8.22 11.97
CA ASP A 399 -28.59 9.60 11.49
C ASP A 399 -27.46 10.35 12.23
N ALA A 400 -26.53 9.62 12.86
CA ALA A 400 -25.49 10.21 13.69
C ALA A 400 -24.35 10.86 12.89
N ILE A 401 -23.69 11.83 13.52
CA ILE A 401 -22.42 12.40 13.07
C ILE A 401 -21.29 11.78 13.89
N ILE A 402 -20.25 11.30 13.22
CA ILE A 402 -19.03 10.77 13.86
C ILE A 402 -17.85 11.60 13.41
N VAL A 403 -17.08 12.15 14.35
CA VAL A 403 -15.79 12.80 14.10
C VAL A 403 -14.68 11.81 14.44
N SER A 404 -13.76 11.56 13.51
CA SER A 404 -12.70 10.56 13.69
C SER A 404 -11.40 10.91 12.96
N ALA A 405 -10.29 10.33 13.42
CA ALA A 405 -8.99 10.30 12.74
C ALA A 405 -8.42 8.88 12.59
N GLN A 406 -9.26 7.84 12.70
CA GLN A 406 -8.85 6.42 12.63
C GLN A 406 -8.69 5.93 11.18
N TRP A 407 -7.73 6.49 10.44
CA TRP A 407 -7.52 6.18 9.01
C TRP A 407 -7.34 4.70 8.74
N ASP A 408 -6.33 4.10 9.39
CA ASP A 408 -5.76 2.80 9.01
C ASP A 408 -6.63 1.57 9.30
N PHE A 409 -7.71 1.71 10.06
CA PHE A 409 -8.54 0.57 10.47
C PHE A 409 -10.02 0.87 10.60
N TRP A 410 -10.47 2.10 10.28
CA TRP A 410 -11.89 2.43 10.31
C TRP A 410 -12.36 3.39 9.23
N VAL A 411 -11.74 4.56 9.07
CA VAL A 411 -12.21 5.60 8.13
C VAL A 411 -12.15 5.11 6.68
N SER A 412 -11.02 4.54 6.26
CA SER A 412 -10.83 4.00 4.91
C SER A 412 -11.88 2.91 4.60
N ALA A 413 -12.10 1.99 5.55
CA ALA A 413 -13.15 0.98 5.46
C ALA A 413 -14.57 1.59 5.45
N PHE A 414 -14.82 2.60 6.28
CA PHE A 414 -16.10 3.31 6.33
C PHE A 414 -16.43 3.93 4.98
N TRP A 415 -15.48 4.57 4.30
CA TRP A 415 -15.71 5.12 2.97
C TRP A 415 -16.20 4.06 1.98
N TYR A 416 -15.54 2.90 1.96
CA TYR A 416 -15.93 1.79 1.10
C TYR A 416 -17.30 1.22 1.46
N LYS A 417 -17.48 0.79 2.71
CA LYS A 417 -18.74 0.20 3.20
C LYS A 417 -19.92 1.15 3.04
N ASN A 418 -19.73 2.44 3.35
CA ASN A 418 -20.79 3.44 3.27
C ASN A 418 -21.13 3.86 1.84
N LYS A 419 -20.13 4.19 1.03
CA LYS A 419 -20.36 4.83 -0.26
C LYS A 419 -20.46 3.84 -1.42
N ILE A 420 -19.78 2.70 -1.33
CA ILE A 420 -19.77 1.67 -2.37
C ILE A 420 -20.79 0.58 -2.05
N GLU A 421 -20.72 -0.04 -0.87
CA GLU A 421 -21.61 -1.14 -0.50
C GLU A 421 -22.97 -0.64 0.02
N GLY A 422 -23.04 0.63 0.42
CA GLY A 422 -24.28 1.29 0.81
C GLY A 422 -24.74 0.99 2.24
N GLU A 423 -23.83 0.56 3.10
CA GLU A 423 -24.09 0.34 4.51
C GLU A 423 -24.19 1.67 5.27
N ARG A 424 -25.13 1.76 6.22
CA ARG A 424 -25.27 2.92 7.13
C ARG A 424 -25.21 4.29 6.45
N LYS A 425 -25.91 4.47 5.31
CA LYS A 425 -25.98 5.74 4.56
C LYS A 425 -26.51 6.92 5.38
N ASP A 426 -27.12 6.65 6.53
CA ASP A 426 -27.57 7.62 7.52
C ASP A 426 -26.41 8.27 8.29
N ILE A 427 -25.26 7.61 8.40
CA ILE A 427 -24.11 8.11 9.16
C ILE A 427 -23.33 9.15 8.36
N ILE A 428 -22.98 10.23 9.04
CA ILE A 428 -22.12 11.30 8.55
C ILE A 428 -20.75 11.17 9.21
N LEU A 429 -19.72 10.99 8.40
CA LEU A 429 -18.33 11.01 8.86
C LEU A 429 -17.71 12.39 8.61
N ILE A 430 -17.12 12.97 9.66
CA ILE A 430 -16.18 14.08 9.59
C ILE A 430 -14.79 13.55 9.94
N GLU A 431 -14.01 13.22 8.91
CA GLU A 431 -12.60 12.87 9.06
C GLU A 431 -11.81 14.15 9.43
N LYS A 432 -11.19 14.15 10.61
CA LYS A 432 -10.53 15.33 11.20
C LYS A 432 -9.26 15.73 10.46
N GLU A 433 -8.41 14.77 10.06
CA GLU A 433 -7.12 15.05 9.43
C GLU A 433 -7.27 15.52 7.99
N LEU A 434 -8.20 14.96 7.23
CA LEU A 434 -8.56 15.39 5.89
C LEU A 434 -9.22 16.76 5.91
N LEU A 435 -9.93 17.15 6.97
CA LEU A 435 -10.45 18.51 7.14
C LEU A 435 -9.33 19.56 7.15
N ARG A 436 -8.09 19.16 7.38
CA ARG A 436 -6.88 19.99 7.17
C ARG A 436 -6.46 20.10 5.70
N ARG A 437 -7.35 19.78 4.75
CA ARG A 437 -7.13 19.92 3.32
C ARG A 437 -8.32 20.56 2.63
N THR A 438 -8.07 21.59 1.82
CA THR A 438 -9.10 22.39 1.17
C THR A 438 -10.08 21.55 0.35
N TRP A 439 -9.58 20.53 -0.36
CA TRP A 439 -10.37 19.62 -1.19
C TRP A 439 -11.39 18.80 -0.38
N TYR A 440 -11.08 18.46 0.87
CA TYR A 440 -11.98 17.66 1.70
C TYR A 440 -13.11 18.52 2.26
N VAL A 441 -12.85 19.79 2.59
CA VAL A 441 -13.91 20.73 2.95
C VAL A 441 -14.93 20.84 1.80
N ASN A 442 -14.46 20.98 0.56
CA ASN A 442 -15.35 21.01 -0.62
C ASN A 442 -16.08 19.68 -0.84
N SER A 443 -15.43 18.56 -0.52
CA SER A 443 -16.06 17.21 -0.61
C SER A 443 -17.15 17.02 0.44
N LEU A 444 -16.92 17.47 1.68
CA LEU A 444 -17.92 17.47 2.74
C LEU A 444 -19.13 18.33 2.41
N GLU A 445 -18.94 19.50 1.78
CA GLU A 445 -20.04 20.33 1.30
C GLU A 445 -20.91 19.57 0.28
N ARG A 446 -20.29 18.86 -0.66
CA ARG A 446 -21.02 18.04 -1.65
C ARG A 446 -21.72 16.85 -1.02
N TRP A 447 -21.08 16.17 -0.08
CA TRP A 447 -21.64 14.96 0.54
C TRP A 447 -22.72 15.30 1.57
N TYR A 448 -22.52 16.37 2.35
CA TYR A 448 -23.34 16.73 3.51
C TYR A 448 -23.59 18.26 3.58
N PRO A 449 -24.26 18.86 2.57
CA PRO A 449 -24.40 20.32 2.45
C PRO A 449 -25.09 20.97 3.65
N LEU A 450 -26.04 20.27 4.28
CA LEU A 450 -26.74 20.79 5.46
C LEU A 450 -25.82 21.03 6.66
N ILE A 451 -24.74 20.26 6.80
CA ILE A 451 -23.77 20.42 7.89
C ILE A 451 -22.90 21.65 7.63
N GLN A 452 -22.45 21.83 6.39
CA GLN A 452 -21.60 22.95 6.01
C GLN A 452 -22.35 24.29 5.97
N ASN A 453 -23.54 24.33 5.38
CA ASN A 453 -24.30 25.57 5.20
C ASN A 453 -24.67 26.25 6.53
N GLN A 454 -24.78 25.50 7.63
CA GLN A 454 -25.05 26.05 8.95
C GLN A 454 -23.82 26.70 9.61
N CYS A 455 -22.63 26.47 9.05
CA CYS A 455 -21.33 26.92 9.54
C CYS A 455 -20.52 27.62 8.46
N SER A 456 -21.18 28.21 7.45
CA SER A 456 -20.51 28.76 6.27
C SER A 456 -19.50 29.84 6.66
N THR A 457 -19.81 30.69 7.62
CA THR A 457 -18.89 31.74 8.09
C THR A 457 -17.63 31.16 8.74
N GLU A 458 -17.76 30.19 9.65
CA GLU A 458 -16.62 29.54 10.29
C GLU A 458 -15.77 28.77 9.27
N ILE A 459 -16.42 28.10 8.32
CA ILE A 459 -15.77 27.32 7.28
C ILE A 459 -15.04 28.24 6.29
N GLU A 460 -15.65 29.32 5.83
CA GLU A 460 -15.04 30.30 4.91
C GLU A 460 -13.79 30.92 5.53
N HIS A 461 -13.87 31.36 6.79
CA HIS A 461 -12.72 31.90 7.51
C HIS A 461 -11.58 30.88 7.62
N TYR A 462 -11.92 29.63 7.94
CA TYR A 462 -10.94 28.55 8.04
C TYR A 462 -10.31 28.22 6.67
N GLN A 463 -11.13 28.08 5.63
CA GLN A 463 -10.70 27.81 4.27
C GLN A 463 -9.74 28.88 3.75
N GLU A 464 -9.97 30.16 4.07
CA GLU A 464 -9.07 31.24 3.67
C GLU A 464 -7.65 31.05 4.24
N GLN A 465 -7.52 30.67 5.51
CA GLN A 465 -6.22 30.40 6.11
C GLN A 465 -5.62 29.09 5.58
N LEU A 466 -6.46 28.09 5.33
CA LEU A 466 -6.02 26.80 4.82
C LEU A 466 -5.47 26.91 3.39
N GLU A 467 -6.09 27.73 2.54
CA GLU A 467 -5.59 27.98 1.18
C GLU A 467 -4.25 28.72 1.19
N LYS A 468 -4.03 29.64 2.16
CA LYS A 468 -2.71 30.28 2.36
C LYS A 468 -1.66 29.25 2.76
N PHE A 469 -1.99 28.38 3.72
CA PHE A 469 -1.09 27.30 4.16
C PHE A 469 -0.71 26.37 3.01
N GLU A 470 -1.68 25.87 2.23
CA GLU A 470 -1.42 24.95 1.13
C GLU A 470 -0.73 25.60 -0.08
N SER A 471 -0.76 26.92 -0.19
CA SER A 471 -0.13 27.67 -1.29
C SER A 471 1.20 28.30 -0.90
N ASP A 472 1.78 27.89 0.23
CA ASP A 472 3.03 28.44 0.80
C ASP A 472 3.01 29.98 0.96
N LEU A 473 1.83 30.55 1.20
CA LEU A 473 1.65 31.97 1.49
C LEU A 473 1.79 32.24 2.99
N PRO A 474 2.16 33.46 3.42
CA PRO A 474 2.19 33.81 4.84
C PRO A 474 0.83 33.58 5.52
N TYR A 475 0.83 32.78 6.59
CA TYR A 475 -0.34 32.47 7.41
C TYR A 475 0.01 32.51 8.90
N ASP A 476 -1.00 32.65 9.76
CA ASP A 476 -0.83 32.57 11.22
C ASP A 476 -1.21 31.16 11.69
N ALA A 477 -0.23 30.41 12.19
CA ALA A 477 -0.40 29.03 12.66
C ALA A 477 -1.37 28.90 13.84
N ARG A 478 -1.46 29.91 14.71
CA ARG A 478 -2.43 29.91 15.82
C ARG A 478 -3.83 30.21 15.31
N LEU A 479 -3.95 31.16 14.38
CA LEU A 479 -5.22 31.51 13.78
C LEU A 479 -5.83 30.32 13.03
N ILE A 480 -5.08 29.67 12.13
CA ILE A 480 -5.58 28.50 11.37
C ILE A 480 -6.00 27.36 12.30
N GLN A 481 -5.23 27.07 13.35
CA GLN A 481 -5.60 26.02 14.31
C GLN A 481 -6.85 26.40 15.11
N SER A 482 -7.00 27.66 15.54
CA SER A 482 -8.21 28.11 16.23
C SER A 482 -9.45 28.05 15.33
N GLN A 483 -9.32 28.43 14.05
CA GLN A 483 -10.41 28.39 13.08
C GLN A 483 -10.78 26.95 12.70
N PHE A 484 -9.80 26.05 12.60
CA PHE A 484 -10.03 24.62 12.42
C PHE A 484 -10.91 24.04 13.54
N VAL A 485 -10.54 24.30 14.80
CA VAL A 485 -11.31 23.87 15.97
C VAL A 485 -12.71 24.50 15.97
N ASN A 486 -12.81 25.79 15.63
CA ASN A 486 -14.11 26.48 15.54
C ASN A 486 -15.01 25.90 14.45
N ALA A 487 -14.47 25.52 13.29
CA ALA A 487 -15.25 24.90 12.22
C ALA A 487 -15.86 23.57 12.67
N ILE A 488 -15.06 22.69 13.30
CA ILE A 488 -15.55 21.42 13.84
C ILE A 488 -16.59 21.67 14.95
N ASN A 489 -16.29 22.56 15.90
CA ASN A 489 -17.21 22.87 17.00
C ASN A 489 -18.51 23.48 16.49
N CYS A 490 -18.48 24.30 15.43
CA CYS A 490 -19.71 24.78 14.79
C CYS A 490 -20.54 23.62 14.23
N MET A 491 -19.92 22.69 13.49
CA MET A 491 -20.65 21.54 12.93
C MET A 491 -21.30 20.71 14.04
N ILE A 492 -20.62 20.56 15.19
CA ILE A 492 -21.15 19.91 16.38
C ILE A 492 -22.31 20.71 16.97
N ASP A 493 -22.09 21.99 17.29
CA ASP A 493 -23.05 22.85 17.98
C ASP A 493 -24.35 23.06 17.18
N GLN A 494 -24.24 23.24 15.86
CA GLN A 494 -25.39 23.43 14.98
C GLN A 494 -26.24 22.17 14.79
N ASN A 495 -25.65 20.99 15.00
CA ASN A 495 -26.34 19.71 14.85
C ASN A 495 -26.73 19.06 16.18
N TYR A 496 -26.23 19.57 17.30
CA TYR A 496 -26.59 19.08 18.61
C TYR A 496 -28.10 19.22 18.86
N GLY A 497 -28.73 18.17 19.38
CA GLY A 497 -30.18 18.08 19.58
C GLY A 497 -30.99 17.76 18.30
N LYS A 498 -30.39 17.87 17.11
CA LYS A 498 -31.01 17.41 15.85
C LYS A 498 -30.60 15.98 15.50
N ARG A 499 -29.36 15.62 15.83
CA ARG A 499 -28.75 14.32 15.55
C ARG A 499 -27.86 13.88 16.72
N PRO A 500 -27.67 12.57 16.94
CA PRO A 500 -26.62 12.06 17.80
C PRO A 500 -25.25 12.45 17.25
N ILE A 501 -24.32 12.82 18.13
CA ILE A 501 -22.96 13.21 17.75
C ILE A 501 -21.96 12.43 18.58
N TYR A 502 -21.01 11.82 17.90
CA TYR A 502 -19.98 10.98 18.48
C TYR A 502 -18.59 11.44 18.07
N LEU A 503 -17.64 11.23 18.97
CA LEU A 503 -16.21 11.27 18.70
C LEU A 503 -15.66 9.84 18.78
N THR A 504 -14.65 9.53 17.99
CA THR A 504 -13.80 8.37 18.30
C THR A 504 -12.75 8.73 19.35
N PHE A 505 -12.21 7.73 20.06
CA PHE A 505 -11.39 7.94 21.25
C PHE A 505 -10.06 8.67 20.99
N ASP A 506 -9.47 8.48 19.81
CA ASP A 506 -8.29 9.20 19.30
C ASP A 506 -8.47 10.72 19.29
N ILE A 507 -9.67 11.22 18.95
CA ILE A 507 -9.98 12.65 18.98
C ILE A 507 -9.82 13.23 20.38
N LEU A 508 -10.19 12.47 21.41
CA LEU A 508 -10.05 12.90 22.80
C LEU A 508 -8.59 13.05 23.23
N GLN A 509 -7.70 12.25 22.63
CA GLN A 509 -6.27 12.24 22.94
C GLN A 509 -5.53 13.36 22.21
N THR A 510 -5.89 13.62 20.95
CA THR A 510 -5.14 14.55 20.10
C THR A 510 -5.65 15.98 20.15
N ASP A 511 -6.94 16.20 20.34
CA ASP A 511 -7.56 17.53 20.20
C ASP A 511 -8.59 17.82 21.32
N PRO A 512 -8.13 18.09 22.55
CA PRO A 512 -9.00 18.27 23.72
C PRO A 512 -9.94 19.49 23.63
N ASP A 513 -9.66 20.45 22.75
CA ASP A 513 -10.50 21.63 22.52
C ASP A 513 -11.71 21.35 21.60
N ILE A 514 -11.75 20.20 20.92
CA ILE A 514 -12.95 19.75 20.21
C ILE A 514 -13.99 19.30 21.23
N ALA A 515 -15.22 19.81 21.06
CA ALA A 515 -16.36 19.54 21.94
C ALA A 515 -16.05 19.78 23.44
N LYS A 516 -15.28 20.82 23.75
CA LYS A 516 -14.87 21.14 25.13
C LYS A 516 -16.05 21.39 26.07
N ASN A 517 -17.14 21.96 25.53
CA ASN A 517 -18.35 22.32 26.27
C ASN A 517 -19.39 21.18 26.32
N TYR A 518 -18.98 19.94 26.07
CA TYR A 518 -19.84 18.76 26.10
C TYR A 518 -19.30 17.74 27.10
N VAL A 519 -20.23 17.11 27.81
CA VAL A 519 -19.99 15.87 28.53
C VAL A 519 -19.71 14.78 27.50
N LYS A 520 -18.62 14.05 27.73
CA LYS A 520 -18.13 12.96 26.88
C LYS A 520 -18.53 11.65 27.53
N ILE A 521 -19.55 10.99 26.98
CA ILE A 521 -20.14 9.77 27.54
C ILE A 521 -19.66 8.59 26.68
N PRO A 522 -18.84 7.67 27.22
CA PRO A 522 -18.44 6.48 26.49
C PRO A 522 -19.67 5.64 26.13
N GLU A 523 -19.86 5.35 24.85
CA GLU A 523 -20.99 4.58 24.34
C GLU A 523 -20.45 3.57 23.31
N GLY A 524 -20.11 2.37 23.80
CA GLY A 524 -19.56 1.29 22.97
C GLY A 524 -18.14 1.60 22.52
N PHE A 525 -17.95 1.67 21.20
CA PHE A 525 -16.69 2.02 20.53
C PHE A 525 -16.63 3.49 20.12
N LEU A 526 -17.55 4.29 20.63
CA LEU A 526 -17.68 5.72 20.38
C LEU A 526 -17.81 6.49 21.69
N VAL A 527 -17.68 7.81 21.61
CA VAL A 527 -17.88 8.73 22.72
C VAL A 527 -18.97 9.70 22.33
N ARG A 528 -20.15 9.56 22.94
CA ARG A 528 -21.29 10.44 22.72
C ARG A 528 -21.05 11.80 23.35
N LEU A 529 -21.44 12.85 22.62
CA LEU A 529 -21.48 14.20 23.13
C LEU A 529 -22.87 14.51 23.70
N SER A 530 -22.92 14.98 24.94
CA SER A 530 -24.13 15.48 25.57
C SER A 530 -23.90 16.76 26.38
N LYS A 531 -24.93 17.56 26.60
CA LYS A 531 -24.93 18.71 27.53
C LYS A 531 -25.30 18.29 28.95
N THR A 532 -25.90 17.11 29.10
CA THR A 532 -26.29 16.51 30.37
C THR A 532 -25.60 15.17 30.54
N GLU A 533 -25.51 14.68 31.76
CA GLU A 533 -25.13 13.29 31.97
C GLU A 533 -26.32 12.39 31.61
N ASP A 534 -26.43 12.04 30.33
CA ASP A 534 -27.44 11.11 29.84
C ASP A 534 -27.06 9.66 30.17
N GLU A 535 -28.06 8.79 30.32
CA GLU A 535 -27.83 7.35 30.46
C GLU A 535 -27.32 6.74 29.16
N ILE A 536 -26.31 5.86 29.27
CA ILE A 536 -25.86 5.01 28.17
C ILE A 536 -26.99 4.04 27.80
N ARG A 537 -27.29 3.91 26.50
CA ARG A 537 -28.40 3.06 26.01
C ARG A 537 -27.93 1.75 25.37
N LEU A 538 -26.62 1.52 25.32
CA LEU A 538 -26.06 0.33 24.68
C LEU A 538 -26.08 -0.90 25.59
N ASN A 539 -26.44 -2.03 24.99
CA ASN A 539 -26.28 -3.35 25.55
C ASN A 539 -24.91 -3.93 25.17
N TYR A 540 -23.96 -3.93 26.12
CA TYR A 540 -22.61 -4.39 25.84
C TYR A 540 -22.52 -5.90 25.58
N ASP A 541 -23.52 -6.70 25.96
CA ASP A 541 -23.53 -8.14 25.71
C ASP A 541 -23.51 -8.48 24.21
N GLU A 542 -24.08 -7.62 23.37
CA GLU A 542 -24.22 -7.84 21.92
C GLU A 542 -22.90 -7.73 21.13
N PHE A 543 -21.86 -7.15 21.72
CA PHE A 543 -20.55 -7.05 21.07
C PHE A 543 -19.79 -8.38 21.10
N ASP A 544 -19.70 -9.06 19.96
CA ASP A 544 -18.75 -10.16 19.77
C ASP A 544 -17.35 -9.58 19.48
N LEU A 545 -16.41 -9.82 20.39
CA LEU A 545 -15.03 -9.33 20.32
C LEU A 545 -14.03 -10.44 20.02
N SER A 546 -14.51 -11.67 19.84
CA SER A 546 -13.64 -12.83 19.62
C SER A 546 -12.76 -12.68 18.38
N VAL A 547 -13.25 -11.96 17.36
CA VAL A 547 -12.51 -11.72 16.12
C VAL A 547 -11.33 -10.75 16.32
N LEU A 548 -11.40 -9.80 17.25
CA LEU A 548 -10.27 -8.90 17.57
C LEU A 548 -9.11 -9.61 18.29
N ASN A 549 -9.30 -10.88 18.67
CA ASN A 549 -8.24 -11.74 19.20
C ASN A 549 -7.62 -12.66 18.15
N LYS A 550 -8.31 -12.84 17.01
CA LYS A 550 -7.82 -13.64 15.89
C LYS A 550 -6.92 -12.78 15.02
N SER A 551 -5.72 -12.48 15.50
CA SER A 551 -4.68 -11.98 14.60
C SER A 551 -4.10 -13.16 13.83
N THR A 552 -4.15 -13.11 12.51
CA THR A 552 -3.39 -14.01 11.63
C THR A 552 -1.90 -13.66 11.64
N TYR A 553 -1.56 -12.44 12.05
CA TYR A 553 -0.18 -12.03 12.28
C TYR A 553 0.31 -12.46 13.66
N GLY A 554 1.51 -13.06 13.70
CA GLY A 554 2.28 -13.22 14.93
C GLY A 554 2.53 -11.88 15.63
N LYS A 555 3.16 -11.94 16.81
CA LYS A 555 3.39 -10.88 17.82
C LYS A 555 3.79 -9.45 17.39
N ASP A 556 3.99 -9.14 16.11
CA ASP A 556 4.50 -7.86 15.60
C ASP A 556 3.55 -7.09 14.66
N ASP A 557 2.26 -7.44 14.57
CA ASP A 557 1.30 -6.60 13.82
C ASP A 557 0.82 -5.41 14.64
N LYS A 558 1.53 -4.29 14.46
CA LYS A 558 1.26 -3.01 15.09
C LYS A 558 -0.16 -2.51 14.84
N LEU A 559 -0.75 -2.73 13.66
CA LEU A 559 -2.07 -2.19 13.33
C LEU A 559 -3.19 -3.01 13.97
N HIS A 560 -3.08 -4.33 13.95
CA HIS A 560 -3.97 -5.19 14.73
C HIS A 560 -3.84 -4.93 16.24
N GLU A 561 -2.61 -4.74 16.74
CA GLU A 561 -2.40 -4.38 18.14
C GLU A 561 -3.01 -3.02 18.47
N MET A 562 -2.87 -2.02 17.59
CA MET A 562 -3.47 -0.69 17.75
C MET A 562 -5.00 -0.77 17.79
N SER A 563 -5.65 -1.48 16.86
CA SER A 563 -7.11 -1.61 16.84
C SER A 563 -7.63 -2.33 18.08
N ARG A 564 -6.95 -3.41 18.52
CA ARG A 564 -7.27 -4.13 19.76
C ARG A 564 -7.06 -3.27 21.01
N ASN A 565 -5.94 -2.56 21.11
CA ASN A 565 -5.66 -1.69 22.24
C ASN A 565 -6.67 -0.54 22.34
N LEU A 566 -7.08 0.00 21.20
CA LEU A 566 -8.11 1.04 21.15
C LEU A 566 -9.50 0.50 21.52
N ALA A 567 -9.85 -0.72 21.09
CA ALA A 567 -11.04 -1.42 21.55
C ALA A 567 -11.04 -1.58 23.09
N ILE A 568 -9.91 -2.02 23.68
CA ILE A 568 -9.75 -2.15 25.13
C ILE A 568 -9.90 -0.79 25.83
N LEU A 569 -9.31 0.28 25.28
CA LEU A 569 -9.41 1.63 25.84
C LEU A 569 -10.86 2.13 25.86
N ASN A 570 -11.62 1.93 24.78
CA ASN A 570 -13.05 2.26 24.71
C ASN A 570 -13.85 1.52 25.79
N LEU A 571 -13.64 0.20 25.90
CA LEU A 571 -14.31 -0.62 26.92
C LEU A 571 -13.95 -0.16 28.34
N LYS A 572 -12.68 0.11 28.64
CA LYS A 572 -12.26 0.61 29.95
C LYS A 572 -12.93 1.95 30.29
N ALA A 573 -13.07 2.84 29.31
CA ALA A 573 -13.78 4.10 29.51
C ALA A 573 -15.25 3.86 29.88
N GLY A 574 -15.94 2.95 29.18
CA GLY A 574 -17.31 2.54 29.51
C GLY A 574 -17.43 1.92 30.90
N MET A 575 -16.53 1.00 31.26
CA MET A 575 -16.49 0.38 32.58
C MET A 575 -16.36 1.41 33.69
N ASN A 576 -15.37 2.32 33.59
CA ASN A 576 -15.15 3.38 34.57
C ASN A 576 -16.37 4.30 34.70
N TYR A 577 -17.07 4.57 33.60
CA TYR A 577 -18.29 5.37 33.61
C TYR A 577 -19.43 4.66 34.39
N PHE A 578 -19.67 3.37 34.13
CA PHE A 578 -20.70 2.61 34.86
C PHE A 578 -20.37 2.45 36.34
N GLU A 579 -19.09 2.25 36.69
CA GLU A 579 -18.66 2.24 38.10
C GLU A 579 -18.93 3.57 38.80
N TYR A 580 -18.62 4.68 38.13
CA TYR A 580 -18.93 6.02 38.65
C TYR A 580 -20.44 6.22 38.87
N LYS A 581 -21.28 5.66 38.00
CA LYS A 581 -22.75 5.68 38.12
C LYS A 581 -23.31 4.65 39.12
N GLY A 582 -22.48 3.78 39.67
CA GLY A 582 -22.89 2.72 40.59
C GLY A 582 -23.52 1.49 39.92
N ASP A 583 -23.47 1.39 38.59
CA ASP A 583 -23.97 0.24 37.83
C ASP A 583 -22.91 -0.88 37.76
N LYS A 584 -22.91 -1.71 38.79
CA LYS A 584 -21.97 -2.83 38.92
C LYS A 584 -22.20 -3.93 37.88
N ASN A 585 -23.41 -4.07 37.34
CA ASN A 585 -23.71 -5.14 36.39
C ASN A 585 -23.06 -4.87 35.04
N ASN A 586 -23.28 -3.68 34.48
CA ASN A 586 -22.64 -3.30 33.21
C ASN A 586 -21.12 -3.20 33.34
N SER A 587 -20.60 -2.69 34.46
CA SER A 587 -19.14 -2.73 34.71
C SER A 587 -18.59 -4.16 34.69
N ALA A 588 -19.26 -5.12 35.35
CA ALA A 588 -18.82 -6.51 35.37
C ALA A 588 -18.86 -7.18 33.99
N ILE A 589 -19.88 -6.90 33.18
CA ILE A 589 -20.00 -7.39 31.79
C ILE A 589 -18.81 -6.90 30.97
N ILE A 590 -18.52 -5.60 31.03
CA ILE A 590 -17.42 -5.00 30.27
C ILE A 590 -16.07 -5.52 30.75
N LEU A 591 -15.87 -5.67 32.06
CA LEU A 591 -14.66 -6.25 32.62
C LEU A 591 -14.41 -7.68 32.11
N ASN A 592 -15.45 -8.51 32.02
CA ASN A 592 -15.34 -9.85 31.45
C ASN A 592 -14.88 -9.80 29.98
N LYS A 593 -15.43 -8.88 29.18
CA LYS A 593 -15.03 -8.69 27.78
C LYS A 593 -13.57 -8.23 27.65
N ILE A 594 -13.12 -7.29 28.49
CA ILE A 594 -11.72 -6.86 28.57
C ILE A 594 -10.81 -8.04 28.94
N ASN A 595 -11.20 -8.85 29.90
CA ASN A 595 -10.41 -10.01 30.33
C ASN A 595 -10.26 -11.05 29.22
N LYS A 596 -11.31 -11.29 28.42
CA LYS A 596 -11.27 -12.15 27.24
C LYS A 596 -10.37 -11.61 26.14
N LEU A 597 -10.33 -10.28 25.94
CA LEU A 597 -9.40 -9.66 25.00
C LEU A 597 -7.93 -9.75 25.45
N ASN A 598 -7.67 -9.62 26.76
CA ASN A 598 -6.31 -9.71 27.30
C ASN A 598 -5.80 -11.16 27.41
N ASN A 599 -6.70 -12.13 27.55
CA ASN A 599 -6.37 -13.55 27.68
C ASN A 599 -7.23 -14.37 26.69
N PRO A 600 -6.88 -14.36 25.39
CA PRO A 600 -7.52 -15.25 24.43
C PRO A 600 -7.32 -16.71 24.85
N GLU A 601 -8.41 -17.50 24.86
CA GLU A 601 -8.42 -18.94 25.21
C GLU A 601 -7.65 -19.81 24.22
#